data_AF-A0A453IUM0-F1
#
_entry.id   AF-A0A453IUM0-F1
#
_cell.length_a   1.000
_cell.length_b   1.000
_cell.length_c   1.000
_cell.angle_alpha   90.00
_cell.angle_beta   90.00
_cell.angle_gamma   90.00
#
_symmetry.space_group_name_H-M   'P 1'
#
loop_
_entity.id
_entity.type
_entity.pdbx_description
1 polymer ?
#
loop_
_entity_poly.entity_id
_entity_poly.type
_entity_poly.pdbx_seq_one_letter_code
_entity_poly.pdbx_strand_id
1 'polypeptide(L)'
;RGFDIDGHFVRWANWEFHVGFDVRAGTVISLASIHDADAGARRRVLYRGFVSEVFVPYMDPVEEWYYRTFLDAGEYGLGLWAFPLQPGADCPANAAYLDGYYAGQDGKPVENKNMICVFERYAGDVAWRHTEAGFPDRLVTNRPCSIGAHEYDRSSDALGLMQITEVRPDVSLVVRMVVSCGNYDYTGLGVQDQRLHQIHGVSDRPPGGEGDGLHARGPDHGGRARHAGGGE
;
A
#
# COMPACT_ATOMS: atom_id res chain seq x y z
N ARG A 1 -6.27 16.44 -6.17
CA ARG A 1 -6.03 15.00 -6.41
C ARG A 1 -4.55 14.85 -6.71
N GLY A 2 -3.82 14.03 -5.97
CA GLY A 2 -2.36 13.83 -6.12
C GLY A 2 -1.98 12.71 -7.09
N PHE A 3 -2.95 12.17 -7.83
CA PHE A 3 -2.77 11.18 -8.89
C PHE A 3 -3.34 11.69 -10.21
N ASP A 4 -2.80 11.17 -11.30
CA ASP A 4 -3.25 11.38 -12.67
C ASP A 4 -3.68 10.05 -13.30
N ILE A 5 -4.73 10.10 -14.14
CA ILE A 5 -5.24 8.93 -14.84
C ILE A 5 -5.31 9.25 -16.33
N ASP A 6 -4.51 8.53 -17.11
CA ASP A 6 -4.49 8.59 -18.58
C ASP A 6 -5.12 7.30 -19.13
N GLY A 7 -6.42 7.37 -19.42
CA GLY A 7 -7.24 6.20 -19.75
C GLY A 7 -7.31 5.22 -18.57
N HIS A 8 -6.50 4.17 -18.62
CA HIS A 8 -6.36 3.15 -17.57
C HIS A 8 -4.99 3.14 -16.90
N PHE A 9 -4.08 4.04 -17.28
CA PHE A 9 -2.78 4.20 -16.61
C PHE A 9 -2.89 5.21 -15.48
N VAL A 10 -2.55 4.77 -14.28
CA VAL A 10 -2.56 5.57 -13.06
C VAL A 10 -1.12 5.93 -12.70
N ARG A 11 -0.88 7.22 -12.52
CA ARG A 11 0.39 7.78 -12.02
C ARG A 11 0.13 8.45 -10.69
N TRP A 12 0.83 8.02 -9.66
CA TRP A 12 0.67 8.56 -8.32
C TRP A 12 1.98 8.50 -7.57
N ALA A 13 2.40 9.63 -7.01
CA ALA A 13 3.71 9.78 -6.39
C ALA A 13 4.84 9.23 -7.30
N ASN A 14 5.55 8.21 -6.85
CA ASN A 14 6.59 7.49 -7.58
C ASN A 14 6.07 6.24 -8.32
N TRP A 15 4.79 5.90 -8.21
CA TRP A 15 4.19 4.72 -8.82
C TRP A 15 3.56 5.02 -10.18
N GLU A 16 3.69 4.05 -11.08
CA GLU A 16 2.88 3.96 -12.30
C GLU A 16 2.39 2.53 -12.47
N PHE A 17 1.10 2.37 -12.76
CA PHE A 17 0.49 1.06 -13.01
C PHE A 17 -0.74 1.20 -13.90
N HIS A 18 -1.20 0.08 -14.44
CA HIS A 18 -2.40 -0.03 -15.25
C HIS A 18 -3.52 -0.68 -14.46
N VAL A 19 -4.72 -0.10 -14.49
CA VAL A 19 -5.94 -0.64 -13.87
C VAL A 19 -6.86 -1.18 -14.95
N GLY A 20 -6.96 -2.51 -15.04
CA GLY A 20 -7.86 -3.22 -15.93
C GLY A 20 -9.12 -3.70 -15.22
N PHE A 21 -10.15 -3.95 -16.03
CA PHE A 21 -11.38 -4.62 -15.63
C PHE A 21 -11.51 -5.94 -16.41
N ASP A 22 -11.88 -7.00 -15.71
CA ASP A 22 -12.13 -8.33 -16.27
C ASP A 22 -13.45 -8.88 -15.69
N VAL A 23 -14.28 -9.49 -16.53
CA VAL A 23 -15.60 -9.99 -16.12
C VAL A 23 -15.51 -11.11 -15.06
N ARG A 24 -14.43 -11.89 -15.08
CA ARG A 24 -14.21 -13.02 -14.16
C ARG A 24 -13.46 -12.57 -12.91
N ALA A 25 -12.31 -11.94 -13.09
CA ALA A 25 -11.40 -11.56 -12.00
C ALA A 25 -11.77 -10.22 -11.35
N GLY A 26 -12.56 -9.38 -12.02
CA GLY A 26 -12.83 -8.01 -11.57
C GLY A 26 -11.65 -7.09 -11.85
N THR A 27 -11.18 -6.37 -10.84
CA THR A 27 -10.06 -5.43 -10.96
C THR A 27 -8.73 -6.17 -11.14
N VAL A 28 -7.97 -5.75 -12.15
CA VAL A 28 -6.62 -6.28 -12.45
C VAL A 28 -5.61 -5.14 -12.41
N ILE A 29 -4.58 -5.25 -11.57
CA ILE A 29 -3.45 -4.31 -11.55
C ILE A 29 -2.32 -4.90 -12.40
N SER A 30 -1.82 -4.12 -13.36
CA SER A 30 -0.75 -4.56 -14.26
C SER A 30 0.37 -3.53 -14.38
N LEU A 31 1.56 -3.99 -14.76
CA LEU A 31 2.74 -3.17 -15.06
C LEU A 31 3.17 -2.23 -13.91
N ALA A 32 2.84 -2.57 -12.66
CA ALA A 32 3.15 -1.74 -11.52
C ALA A 32 4.66 -1.58 -11.36
N SER A 33 5.10 -0.33 -11.44
CA SER A 33 6.49 0.07 -11.43
C SER A 33 6.67 1.28 -10.53
N ILE A 34 7.78 1.31 -9.80
CA ILE A 34 8.16 2.42 -8.95
C ILE A 34 9.34 3.16 -9.57
N HIS A 35 9.32 4.49 -9.55
CA HIS A 35 10.45 5.32 -9.94
C HIS A 35 11.45 5.39 -8.77
N ASP A 36 12.61 4.76 -8.97
CA ASP A 36 13.70 4.74 -8.01
C ASP A 36 14.58 5.97 -8.24
N ALA A 37 14.60 6.89 -7.27
CA ALA A 37 15.31 8.15 -7.40
C ALA A 37 16.83 7.96 -7.32
N ASP A 38 17.31 6.95 -6.59
CA ASP A 38 18.74 6.67 -6.47
C ASP A 38 19.30 5.99 -7.72
N ALA A 39 18.50 5.13 -8.34
CA ALA A 39 18.87 4.47 -9.60
C ALA A 39 18.59 5.32 -10.85
N GLY A 40 17.83 6.42 -10.72
CA GLY A 40 17.39 7.25 -11.85
C GLY A 40 16.50 6.52 -12.87
N ALA A 41 15.96 5.36 -12.51
CA ALA A 41 15.26 4.46 -13.41
C ALA A 41 13.98 3.90 -12.77
N ARG A 42 13.08 3.38 -13.60
CA ARG A 42 11.88 2.68 -13.12
C ARG A 42 12.17 1.22 -12.87
N ARG A 43 11.71 0.71 -11.73
CA ARG A 43 11.83 -0.70 -11.34
C ARG A 43 10.44 -1.31 -11.33
N ARG A 44 10.26 -2.37 -12.12
CA ARG A 44 8.99 -3.12 -12.15
C ARG A 44 8.88 -3.97 -10.89
N VAL A 45 7.73 -3.89 -10.22
CA VAL A 45 7.42 -4.62 -8.98
C VAL A 45 6.43 -5.76 -9.27
N LEU A 46 5.38 -5.47 -10.03
CA LEU A 46 4.32 -6.44 -10.34
C LEU A 46 3.95 -6.34 -11.81
N TYR A 47 4.06 -7.45 -12.55
CA TYR A 47 3.62 -7.48 -13.94
C TYR A 47 2.10 -7.54 -14.06
N ARG A 48 1.45 -8.39 -13.26
CA ARG A 48 -0.01 -8.55 -13.21
C ARG A 48 -0.41 -9.17 -11.88
N GLY A 49 -1.41 -8.61 -11.21
CA GLY A 49 -2.02 -9.17 -10.00
C GLY A 49 -3.52 -8.90 -9.98
N PHE A 50 -4.27 -9.90 -9.50
CA PHE A 50 -5.73 -9.90 -9.42
C PHE A 50 -6.17 -11.01 -8.44
N VAL A 51 -7.43 -10.97 -8.02
CA VAL A 51 -8.04 -12.05 -7.24
C VAL A 51 -8.37 -13.19 -8.19
N SER A 52 -7.66 -14.32 -8.06
CA SER A 52 -7.83 -15.45 -8.99
C SER A 52 -9.10 -16.24 -8.72
N GLU A 53 -9.49 -16.39 -7.45
CA GLU A 53 -10.66 -17.16 -7.04
C GLU A 53 -11.06 -16.81 -5.60
N VAL A 54 -12.33 -17.03 -5.25
CA VAL A 54 -12.84 -16.98 -3.88
C VAL A 54 -13.63 -18.26 -3.63
N PHE A 55 -13.18 -19.06 -2.65
CA PHE A 55 -13.83 -20.32 -2.28
C PHE A 55 -14.64 -20.16 -1.00
N VAL A 56 -15.94 -20.47 -1.07
CA VAL A 56 -16.87 -20.29 0.04
C VAL A 56 -17.54 -21.62 0.39
N PRO A 57 -16.89 -22.47 1.22
CA PRO A 57 -17.44 -23.74 1.64
C PRO A 57 -18.40 -23.58 2.82
N TYR A 58 -19.64 -24.05 2.66
CA TYR A 58 -20.53 -24.28 3.79
C TYR A 58 -20.18 -25.61 4.47
N MET A 59 -20.20 -25.61 5.80
CA MET A 59 -19.77 -26.75 6.63
C MET A 59 -20.94 -27.53 7.25
N ASP A 60 -22.14 -27.40 6.65
CA ASP A 60 -23.32 -28.12 7.10
C ASP A 60 -23.54 -29.36 6.20
N PRO A 61 -23.43 -30.60 6.74
CA PRO A 61 -23.50 -31.82 5.96
C PRO A 61 -24.93 -32.27 5.63
N VAL A 62 -25.98 -31.56 6.06
CA VAL A 62 -27.36 -31.91 5.69
C VAL A 62 -27.60 -31.75 4.19
N GLU A 63 -28.62 -32.45 3.67
CA GLU A 63 -28.90 -32.59 2.23
C GLU A 63 -29.05 -31.22 1.52
N GLU A 64 -29.52 -30.20 2.21
CA GLU A 64 -29.73 -28.86 1.67
C GLU A 64 -28.44 -28.04 1.51
N TRP A 65 -27.37 -28.40 2.22
CA TRP A 65 -26.15 -27.58 2.34
C TRP A 65 -24.85 -28.28 1.92
N TYR A 66 -24.79 -29.62 1.92
CA TYR A 66 -23.53 -30.35 1.71
C TYR A 66 -22.82 -30.05 0.37
N TYR A 67 -23.55 -29.62 -0.65
CA TYR A 67 -23.03 -29.32 -1.99
C TYR A 67 -22.71 -27.81 -2.19
N ARG A 68 -22.99 -26.96 -1.20
CA ARG A 68 -22.79 -25.51 -1.32
C ARG A 68 -21.34 -25.15 -1.02
N THR A 69 -20.52 -25.20 -2.05
CA THR A 69 -19.10 -24.84 -1.98
C THR A 69 -18.74 -23.94 -3.16
N PHE A 70 -19.16 -22.68 -3.09
CA PHE A 70 -19.08 -21.77 -4.23
C PHE A 70 -17.63 -21.43 -4.59
N LEU A 71 -17.41 -21.24 -5.88
CA LEU A 71 -16.19 -20.70 -6.45
C LEU A 71 -16.54 -19.40 -7.17
N ASP A 72 -16.58 -18.28 -6.45
CA ASP A 72 -17.31 -17.09 -6.89
C ASP A 72 -16.77 -16.48 -8.19
N ALA A 73 -15.44 -16.44 -8.37
CA ALA A 73 -14.87 -15.92 -9.60
C ALA A 73 -15.11 -16.87 -10.77
N GLY A 74 -15.05 -18.18 -10.55
CA GLY A 74 -15.27 -19.20 -11.57
C GLY A 74 -16.73 -19.39 -11.98
N GLU A 75 -17.65 -19.38 -11.02
CA GLU A 75 -19.07 -19.70 -11.22
C GLU A 75 -19.91 -18.48 -11.57
N TYR A 76 -19.62 -17.34 -10.94
CA TYR A 76 -20.43 -16.12 -11.05
C TYR A 76 -19.68 -14.99 -11.76
N GLY A 77 -18.38 -14.86 -11.52
CA GLY A 77 -17.52 -13.82 -12.08
C GLY A 77 -17.57 -12.54 -11.24
N LEU A 78 -16.43 -12.17 -10.65
CA LEU A 78 -16.33 -11.01 -9.75
C LEU A 78 -16.59 -9.69 -10.46
N GLY A 79 -16.20 -9.55 -11.73
CA GLY A 79 -16.48 -8.35 -12.51
C GLY A 79 -17.94 -8.29 -12.98
N LEU A 80 -18.55 -9.43 -13.26
CA LEU A 80 -19.97 -9.52 -13.66
C LEU A 80 -20.90 -9.10 -12.51
N TRP A 81 -20.56 -9.50 -11.29
CA TRP A 81 -21.31 -9.19 -10.07
C TRP A 81 -20.79 -7.96 -9.31
N ALA A 82 -19.99 -7.14 -9.99
CA ALA A 82 -19.63 -5.83 -9.48
C ALA A 82 -20.77 -4.84 -9.74
N PHE A 83 -20.99 -3.92 -8.79
CA PHE A 83 -22.07 -2.94 -8.85
C PHE A 83 -21.52 -1.51 -8.98
N PRO A 84 -22.26 -0.60 -9.64
CA PRO A 84 -21.89 0.82 -9.73
C PRO A 84 -21.73 1.47 -8.36
N LEU A 85 -20.55 2.02 -8.11
CA LEU A 85 -20.19 2.68 -6.86
C LEU A 85 -20.88 4.04 -6.72
N GLN A 86 -21.43 4.29 -5.53
CA GLN A 86 -22.11 5.53 -5.18
C GLN A 86 -21.10 6.60 -4.69
N PRO A 87 -20.99 7.75 -5.35
CA PRO A 87 -20.12 8.85 -4.90
C PRO A 87 -20.51 9.37 -3.51
N GLY A 88 -19.51 9.50 -2.63
CA GLY A 88 -19.69 9.97 -1.25
C GLY A 88 -20.06 8.88 -0.25
N ALA A 89 -20.69 7.77 -0.70
CA ALA A 89 -21.00 6.63 0.15
C ALA A 89 -19.92 5.54 0.05
N ASP A 90 -19.67 5.03 -1.16
CA ASP A 90 -18.70 3.95 -1.40
C ASP A 90 -17.27 4.48 -1.55
N CYS A 91 -17.12 5.67 -2.10
CA CYS A 91 -15.83 6.32 -2.32
C CYS A 91 -15.88 7.81 -1.94
N PRO A 92 -14.78 8.38 -1.42
CA PRO A 92 -14.74 9.78 -1.01
C PRO A 92 -14.83 10.75 -2.19
N ALA A 93 -15.13 12.02 -1.91
CA ALA A 93 -15.35 13.05 -2.93
C ALA A 93 -14.14 13.33 -3.84
N ASN A 94 -12.93 13.00 -3.40
CA ASN A 94 -11.70 13.12 -4.21
C ASN A 94 -11.48 11.94 -5.18
N ALA A 95 -12.40 10.97 -5.24
CA ALA A 95 -12.28 9.79 -6.10
C ALA A 95 -12.45 10.11 -7.59
N ALA A 96 -11.68 9.39 -8.41
CA ALA A 96 -11.93 9.22 -9.83
C ALA A 96 -12.59 7.86 -10.07
N TYR A 97 -13.40 7.76 -11.12
CA TYR A 97 -14.14 6.56 -11.46
C TYR A 97 -13.71 6.03 -12.82
N LEU A 98 -13.68 4.71 -12.97
CA LEU A 98 -13.47 3.99 -14.20
C LEU A 98 -14.68 3.11 -14.47
N ASP A 99 -15.12 3.13 -15.73
CA ASP A 99 -16.24 2.33 -16.18
C ASP A 99 -15.78 0.92 -16.56
N GLY A 100 -16.70 -0.03 -16.52
CA GLY A 100 -16.49 -1.43 -16.89
C GLY A 100 -17.33 -1.82 -18.09
N TYR A 101 -16.75 -2.65 -18.96
CA TYR A 101 -17.45 -3.20 -20.13
C TYR A 101 -17.33 -4.71 -20.13
N TYR A 102 -18.43 -5.40 -20.42
CA TYR A 102 -18.44 -6.86 -20.57
C TYR A 102 -19.43 -7.28 -21.67
N ALA A 103 -19.35 -8.54 -22.10
CA ALA A 103 -20.29 -9.09 -23.07
C ALA A 103 -21.54 -9.62 -22.34
N GLY A 104 -22.72 -9.15 -22.74
CA GLY A 104 -24.00 -9.67 -22.30
C GLY A 104 -24.24 -11.09 -22.79
N GLN A 105 -25.30 -11.73 -22.30
CA GLN A 105 -25.69 -13.09 -22.69
C GLN A 105 -26.02 -13.23 -24.18
N ASP A 106 -26.42 -12.12 -24.82
CA ASP A 106 -26.65 -12.03 -26.27
C ASP A 106 -25.38 -11.65 -27.06
N GLY A 107 -24.22 -11.57 -26.39
CA GLY A 107 -22.93 -11.20 -26.96
C GLY A 107 -22.74 -9.70 -27.20
N LYS A 108 -23.74 -8.85 -26.89
CA LYS A 108 -23.61 -7.40 -27.06
C LYS A 108 -22.80 -6.78 -25.92
N PRO A 109 -22.03 -5.70 -26.17
CA PRO A 109 -21.32 -5.00 -25.11
C PRO A 109 -22.33 -4.33 -24.16
N VAL A 110 -22.12 -4.56 -22.86
CA VAL A 110 -22.83 -3.90 -21.77
C VAL A 110 -21.85 -2.97 -21.08
N GLU A 111 -22.23 -1.70 -20.96
CA GLU A 111 -21.50 -0.66 -20.24
C GLU A 111 -22.08 -0.52 -18.83
N ASN A 112 -21.23 -0.68 -17.81
CA ASN A 112 -21.55 -0.33 -16.45
C ASN A 112 -20.66 0.84 -16.00
N LYS A 113 -21.29 1.90 -15.51
CA LYS A 113 -20.58 3.09 -15.05
C LYS A 113 -20.09 2.96 -13.61
N ASN A 114 -19.04 3.69 -13.26
CA ASN A 114 -18.52 3.80 -11.89
C ASN A 114 -18.17 2.44 -11.24
N MET A 115 -17.55 1.54 -12.00
CA MET A 115 -17.27 0.18 -11.53
C MET A 115 -16.05 0.11 -10.62
N ILE A 116 -15.05 0.93 -10.89
CA ILE A 116 -13.83 1.03 -10.09
C ILE A 116 -13.67 2.49 -9.67
N CYS A 117 -13.33 2.73 -8.42
CA CYS A 117 -12.93 4.05 -7.96
C CYS A 117 -11.48 4.07 -7.50
N VAL A 118 -10.78 5.15 -7.82
CA VAL A 118 -9.38 5.41 -7.44
C VAL A 118 -9.35 6.66 -6.59
N PHE A 119 -8.80 6.58 -5.38
CA PHE A 119 -8.72 7.71 -4.47
C PHE A 119 -7.53 7.63 -3.53
N GLU A 120 -7.09 8.80 -3.06
CA GLU A 120 -6.11 8.91 -1.99
C GLU A 120 -6.82 8.82 -0.65
N ARG A 121 -6.32 7.93 0.21
CA ARG A 121 -6.71 7.81 1.60
C ARG A 121 -5.58 8.39 2.45
N TYR A 122 -5.91 9.45 3.17
CA TYR A 122 -5.07 10.03 4.21
C TYR A 122 -5.35 9.28 5.50
N ALA A 123 -4.34 8.67 6.10
CA ALA A 123 -4.51 7.96 7.37
C ALA A 123 -4.81 8.92 8.54
N GLY A 124 -4.55 10.22 8.36
CA GLY A 124 -4.58 11.22 9.42
C GLY A 124 -3.31 11.22 10.27
N ASP A 125 -2.48 10.19 10.11
CA ASP A 125 -1.22 10.02 10.81
C ASP A 125 -0.03 10.52 10.01
N VAL A 126 1.01 10.88 10.76
CA VAL A 126 2.31 11.28 10.23
C VAL A 126 3.10 10.00 9.91
N ALA A 127 3.48 9.81 8.65
CA ALA A 127 4.32 8.70 8.20
C ALA A 127 5.67 8.69 8.93
N TRP A 128 6.26 9.87 9.17
CA TRP A 128 7.42 10.03 10.03
C TRP A 128 7.63 11.49 10.45
N ARG A 129 8.23 11.69 11.63
CA ARG A 129 8.61 12.99 12.19
C ARG A 129 10.00 12.93 12.81
N HIS A 130 10.83 13.92 12.53
CA HIS A 130 12.09 14.15 13.26
C HIS A 130 12.13 15.55 13.86
N THR A 131 12.69 15.65 15.06
CA THR A 131 12.94 16.91 15.76
C THR A 131 14.42 16.96 16.10
N GLU A 132 15.15 17.91 15.49
CA GLU A 132 16.57 18.10 15.76
C GLU A 132 16.77 19.08 16.93
N ALA A 133 17.46 18.62 17.97
CA ALA A 133 17.67 19.38 19.20
C ALA A 133 19.01 20.14 19.22
N GLY A 134 20.00 19.66 18.46
CA GLY A 134 21.40 20.05 18.60
C GLY A 134 21.79 21.30 17.81
N PHE A 135 20.96 21.74 16.86
CA PHE A 135 21.26 22.85 15.95
C PHE A 135 19.99 23.67 15.65
N PRO A 136 19.53 24.53 16.57
CA PRO A 136 18.30 25.31 16.39
C PRO A 136 18.32 26.24 15.16
N ASP A 137 19.51 26.56 14.63
CA ASP A 137 19.68 27.60 13.60
C ASP A 137 20.19 27.05 12.25
N ARG A 138 20.28 25.72 12.08
CA ARG A 138 20.94 25.13 10.91
C ARG A 138 20.03 24.15 10.16
N LEU A 139 19.59 24.52 8.96
CA LEU A 139 18.94 23.58 8.03
C LEU A 139 19.94 22.53 7.55
N VAL A 140 19.71 21.26 7.90
CA VAL A 140 20.39 20.13 7.28
C VAL A 140 19.51 19.65 6.11
N THR A 141 19.81 20.09 4.89
CA THR A 141 19.11 19.63 3.68
C THR A 141 19.88 18.51 3.02
N ASN A 142 19.48 17.26 3.25
CA ASN A 142 19.91 16.16 2.38
C ASN A 142 18.85 15.91 1.31
N ARG A 143 19.09 16.54 0.15
CA ARG A 143 18.43 16.39 -1.17
C ARG A 143 17.02 16.94 -1.34
N PRO A 144 16.70 17.52 -2.52
CA PRO A 144 15.36 17.97 -2.85
C PRO A 144 14.46 16.77 -3.18
N CYS A 145 13.48 16.51 -2.32
CA CYS A 145 12.35 15.67 -2.70
C CYS A 145 11.33 16.54 -3.46
N SER A 146 11.17 16.29 -4.76
CA SER A 146 10.32 17.08 -5.67
C SER A 146 8.82 16.81 -5.55
N ILE A 147 8.36 16.11 -4.49
CA ILE A 147 6.93 15.90 -4.25
C ILE A 147 6.52 16.81 -3.10
N GLY A 148 5.97 17.97 -3.48
CA GLY A 148 5.26 18.95 -2.67
C GLY A 148 5.43 18.85 -1.15
N ALA A 149 6.51 19.42 -0.63
CA ALA A 149 6.48 19.94 0.74
C ALA A 149 5.57 21.16 0.75
N HIS A 150 4.28 20.95 0.99
CA HIS A 150 3.40 22.06 1.36
C HIS A 150 3.47 22.25 2.87
N GLU A 151 3.67 23.51 3.24
CA GLU A 151 3.71 24.09 4.59
C GLU A 151 5.09 24.13 5.27
N TYR A 152 5.85 25.17 4.93
CA TYR A 152 6.94 25.69 5.74
C TYR A 152 6.33 26.66 6.74
N ASP A 153 5.89 26.19 7.91
CA ASP A 153 5.41 27.11 8.95
C ASP A 153 6.62 27.90 9.49
N ARG A 154 6.67 29.18 9.10
CA ARG A 154 7.66 30.13 9.58
C ARG A 154 7.03 30.92 10.74
N SER A 155 6.61 30.21 11.79
CA SER A 155 6.19 30.82 13.06
C SER A 155 7.36 30.75 14.04
N SER A 156 7.92 31.92 14.37
CA SER A 156 8.91 32.05 15.43
C SER A 156 8.18 32.11 16.77
N ASP A 157 8.05 30.98 17.47
CA ASP A 157 7.49 30.98 18.81
C ASP A 157 8.55 31.43 19.83
N ALA A 158 8.23 32.51 20.55
CA ALA A 158 9.07 33.17 21.55
C ALA A 158 9.32 32.34 22.84
N LEU A 159 9.12 31.02 22.80
CA LEU A 159 9.17 30.11 23.95
C LEU A 159 10.29 29.06 23.89
N GLY A 160 11.18 29.09 22.88
CA GLY A 160 12.34 28.18 22.83
C GLY A 160 11.96 26.70 22.73
N LEU A 161 10.76 26.39 22.22
CA LEU A 161 10.31 25.03 21.99
C LEU A 161 10.96 24.48 20.72
N MET A 162 11.46 23.24 20.82
CA MET A 162 12.04 22.44 19.74
C MET A 162 11.28 22.58 18.41
N GLN A 163 11.98 22.98 17.35
CA GLN A 163 11.40 23.14 16.03
C GLN A 163 11.26 21.78 15.33
N ILE A 164 10.06 21.46 14.86
CA ILE A 164 9.82 20.28 14.02
C ILE A 164 10.38 20.59 12.62
N THR A 165 11.33 19.79 12.15
CA THR A 165 12.06 20.09 10.91
C THR A 165 11.51 19.34 9.69
N GLU A 166 10.87 18.18 9.88
CA GLU A 166 10.26 17.44 8.78
C GLU A 166 9.07 16.58 9.25
N VAL A 167 7.98 16.64 8.47
CA VAL A 167 6.74 15.85 8.66
C VAL A 167 6.29 15.39 7.28
N ARG A 168 6.01 14.09 7.12
CA ARG A 168 5.28 13.58 5.94
C ARG A 168 3.99 12.90 6.34
N PRO A 169 2.85 13.20 5.68
CA PRO A 169 1.61 12.49 5.93
C PRO A 169 1.66 11.06 5.36
N ASP A 170 1.04 10.11 6.05
CA ASP A 170 0.82 8.75 5.52
C ASP A 170 -0.37 8.77 4.54
N VAL A 171 -0.06 8.58 3.26
CA VAL A 171 -1.00 8.64 2.14
C VAL A 171 -0.91 7.33 1.37
N SER A 172 -2.06 6.69 1.17
CA SER A 172 -2.19 5.48 0.35
C SER A 172 -3.13 5.72 -0.83
N LEU A 173 -2.89 5.04 -1.94
CA LEU A 173 -3.78 5.08 -3.10
C LEU A 173 -4.60 3.80 -3.16
N VAL A 174 -5.92 3.94 -3.12
CA VAL A 174 -6.85 2.81 -3.09
C VAL A 174 -7.52 2.66 -4.44
N VAL A 175 -7.54 1.43 -4.97
CA VAL A 175 -8.28 1.05 -6.18
C VAL A 175 -9.40 0.10 -5.77
N ARG A 176 -10.60 0.63 -5.60
CA ARG A 176 -11.73 -0.12 -5.05
C ARG A 176 -12.73 -0.52 -6.14
N MET A 177 -13.15 -1.76 -6.08
CA MET A 177 -14.37 -2.29 -6.69
C MET A 177 -15.16 -2.99 -5.59
N VAL A 178 -16.49 -3.01 -5.72
CA VAL A 178 -17.38 -3.72 -4.79
C VAL A 178 -18.13 -4.78 -5.58
N VAL A 179 -18.11 -6.01 -5.07
CA VAL A 179 -18.73 -7.20 -5.68
C VAL A 179 -19.68 -7.79 -4.65
N SER A 180 -20.89 -8.16 -5.09
CA SER A 180 -21.83 -8.88 -4.24
C SER A 180 -22.18 -10.22 -4.90
N CYS A 181 -21.67 -11.30 -4.32
CA CYS A 181 -21.96 -12.68 -4.75
C CYS A 181 -22.78 -13.37 -3.66
N GLY A 182 -24.03 -13.70 -3.97
CA GLY A 182 -24.95 -14.27 -2.99
C GLY A 182 -25.23 -13.31 -1.83
N ASN A 183 -24.74 -13.62 -0.63
CA ASN A 183 -24.84 -12.79 0.57
C ASN A 183 -23.48 -12.26 1.07
N TYR A 184 -22.44 -12.31 0.23
CA TYR A 184 -21.10 -11.84 0.55
C TYR A 184 -20.74 -10.62 -0.28
N ASP A 185 -20.20 -9.60 0.40
CA ASP A 185 -19.69 -8.39 -0.23
C ASP A 185 -18.15 -8.35 -0.16
N TYR A 186 -17.50 -8.27 -1.32
CA TYR A 186 -16.05 -8.17 -1.44
C TYR A 186 -15.65 -6.75 -1.85
N THR A 187 -14.62 -6.21 -1.19
CA THR A 187 -14.09 -4.87 -1.50
C THR A 187 -12.60 -4.94 -1.89
N GLY A 188 -12.22 -4.14 -2.88
CA GLY A 188 -11.00 -4.29 -3.70
C GLY A 188 -9.60 -4.12 -3.07
N LEU A 189 -8.62 -3.85 -3.94
CA LEU A 189 -7.16 -3.91 -3.70
C LEU A 189 -6.57 -2.50 -3.42
N GLY A 190 -5.56 -2.41 -2.54
CA GLY A 190 -4.87 -1.15 -2.22
C GLY A 190 -3.39 -1.12 -2.66
N VAL A 191 -2.87 0.06 -3.00
CA VAL A 191 -1.44 0.33 -3.22
C VAL A 191 -0.95 1.34 -2.19
N GLN A 192 0.13 1.03 -1.48
CA GLN A 192 0.71 1.91 -0.44
C GLN A 192 2.17 2.21 -0.77
N ASP A 193 2.58 3.47 -0.61
CA ASP A 193 4.00 3.84 -0.68
C ASP A 193 4.67 3.55 0.67
N GLN A 194 5.60 2.59 0.71
CA GLN A 194 6.30 2.14 1.93
C GLN A 194 7.72 2.71 2.06
N ARG A 195 7.99 3.93 1.60
CA ARG A 195 9.36 4.45 1.44
C ARG A 195 10.17 4.74 2.72
N LEU A 196 9.96 4.01 3.83
CA LEU A 196 10.69 4.25 5.08
C LEU A 196 11.33 3.05 5.81
N HIS A 197 11.35 1.84 5.24
CA HIS A 197 12.09 0.74 5.90
C HIS A 197 13.59 0.67 5.61
N GLN A 198 14.18 1.62 4.87
CA GLN A 198 15.64 1.72 4.71
C GLN A 198 16.18 2.95 5.43
N ILE A 199 16.32 2.83 6.75
CA ILE A 199 17.35 3.59 7.49
C ILE A 199 18.68 3.02 7.00
N HIS A 200 19.29 3.68 6.01
CA HIS A 200 20.62 3.32 5.54
C HIS A 200 21.62 3.43 6.69
N GLY A 201 22.49 2.42 6.75
CA GLY A 201 23.43 2.11 7.82
C GLY A 201 24.18 3.29 8.40
N VAL A 202 24.45 3.17 9.70
CA VAL A 202 25.61 3.72 10.37
C VAL A 202 26.82 3.51 9.45
N SER A 203 27.34 4.62 8.92
CA SER A 203 28.59 4.64 8.17
C SER A 203 29.72 4.19 9.11
N ASP A 204 30.30 3.03 8.84
CA ASP A 204 31.57 2.61 9.41
C ASP A 204 32.62 3.70 9.13
N ARG A 205 33.09 4.37 10.19
CA ARG A 205 34.40 5.03 10.17
C ARG A 205 35.40 4.10 10.84
N PRO A 206 36.55 3.80 10.22
CA PRO A 206 37.62 3.15 10.94
C PRO A 206 38.36 4.21 11.78
N PRO A 207 38.64 3.98 13.06
CA PRO A 207 39.72 4.69 13.73
C PRO A 207 40.96 3.81 13.71
N GLY A 208 41.98 4.24 12.97
CA GLY A 208 43.34 3.81 13.20
C GLY A 208 43.94 4.56 14.39
N GLY A 209 44.77 3.85 15.16
CA GLY A 209 45.98 4.39 15.81
C GLY A 209 45.88 4.91 17.24
N GLU A 210 46.59 4.20 18.14
CA GLU A 210 47.12 4.60 19.48
C GLU A 210 46.07 4.87 20.58
N GLY A 211 46.14 4.34 21.81
CA GLY A 211 47.13 3.59 22.58
C GLY A 211 46.58 3.47 24.02
N ASP A 212 47.27 2.69 24.85
CA ASP A 212 47.05 2.46 26.29
C ASP A 212 45.96 1.45 26.72
N GLY A 213 46.47 0.34 27.22
CA GLY A 213 45.70 -0.79 27.70
C GLY A 213 45.23 -0.63 29.13
N LEU A 214 44.24 -1.45 29.47
CA LEU A 214 44.04 -1.97 30.81
C LEU A 214 43.28 -3.29 30.68
N HIS A 215 43.98 -4.38 30.99
CA HIS A 215 43.42 -5.70 31.22
C HIS A 215 42.49 -5.66 32.43
N ALA A 216 41.25 -6.12 32.26
CA ALA A 216 40.45 -6.65 33.37
C ALA A 216 39.71 -7.90 32.90
N ARG A 217 40.08 -9.05 33.49
CA ARG A 217 39.40 -10.34 33.36
C ARG A 217 38.07 -10.30 34.12
N GLY A 218 37.02 -10.88 33.55
CA GLY A 218 35.75 -11.19 34.23
C GLY A 218 35.29 -12.63 33.88
N PRO A 219 34.68 -13.37 34.81
CA PRO A 219 34.65 -14.84 34.78
C PRO A 219 33.47 -15.43 33.99
N ASP A 220 33.76 -16.64 33.53
CA ASP A 220 32.90 -17.62 32.86
C ASP A 220 31.86 -18.20 33.82
N HIS A 221 30.57 -18.18 33.45
CA HIS A 221 29.54 -19.04 34.05
C HIS A 221 28.54 -19.48 32.98
N GLY A 222 28.63 -20.76 32.64
CA GLY A 222 27.74 -21.45 31.72
C GLY A 222 26.35 -21.75 32.28
N GLY A 223 25.40 -21.90 31.35
CA GLY A 223 24.05 -22.40 31.60
C GLY A 223 23.43 -22.94 30.31
N ARG A 224 23.50 -24.26 30.12
CA ARG A 224 22.78 -25.03 29.08
C ARG A 224 21.28 -25.05 29.40
N ALA A 225 20.42 -24.82 28.40
CA ALA A 225 19.02 -25.26 28.42
C ALA A 225 18.71 -26.09 27.16
N ARG A 226 18.02 -27.21 27.38
CA ARG A 226 17.83 -28.36 26.48
C ARG A 226 16.60 -28.20 25.60
N HIS A 227 16.66 -28.80 24.41
CA HIS A 227 15.54 -29.22 23.59
C HIS A 227 14.62 -30.20 24.32
N ALA A 228 13.30 -30.07 24.11
CA ALA A 228 12.34 -31.14 24.26
C ALA A 228 11.39 -31.11 23.06
N GLY A 229 11.35 -32.22 22.32
CA GLY A 229 10.26 -32.58 21.43
C GLY A 229 9.24 -33.43 22.19
N GLY A 230 8.01 -33.45 21.68
CA GLY A 230 6.95 -34.35 22.11
C GLY A 230 5.88 -34.34 21.03
N GLY A 231 5.62 -35.50 20.44
CA GLY A 231 4.48 -35.73 19.56
C GLY A 231 3.29 -36.26 20.36
N GLU A 232 2.11 -35.98 19.84
CA GLU A 232 1.01 -36.92 19.54
C GLU A 232 0.22 -36.32 18.37
#